data_AF-H3BWQ1-F1
#
_entry.id   AF-H3BWQ1-F1
#
_cell.length_a   1.000
_cell.length_b   1.000
_cell.length_c   1.000
_cell.angle_alpha   90.00
_cell.angle_beta   90.00
_cell.angle_gamma   90.00
#
_symmetry.space_group_name_H-M   'P 1'
#
loop_
_entity.id
_entity.type
_entity.pdbx_description
1 polymer ?
#
loop_
_entity_poly.entity_id
_entity_poly.type
_entity_poly.pdbx_seq_one_letter_code
_entity_poly.pdbx_strand_id
1 'polypeptide(L)'
;HRSAEPPEEVAVRSRLPGHDDRKRAGFGAFRRRVGDCAHLSRSVLQSRFTQTSVDQCLDPAVAVAAYRWLVCFLLEKSRTRLEQLRAEGQDEFQARNNSQAYYCSSLALAFIEYTCLGRFHELVQDQRTPAGLRPVLQKLCALFGLWSLSRHTGTLYQGGHMSGEEPAELLQRPSWWKEFCSDKPAVGSLRAKL
;
A
#
# COMPACT_ATOMS: atom_id res chain seq x y z
N HIS A 1 -24.73 26.52 -56.68
CA HIS A 1 -24.40 25.30 -55.92
C HIS A 1 -23.14 25.55 -55.14
N ARG A 2 -23.26 25.73 -53.82
CA ARG A 2 -22.17 25.96 -52.87
C ARG A 2 -21.72 24.57 -52.40
N SER A 3 -20.53 24.11 -52.79
CA SER A 3 -19.97 22.86 -52.29
C SER A 3 -19.21 23.14 -51.00
N ALA A 4 -19.65 22.51 -49.92
CA ALA A 4 -19.08 22.60 -48.59
C ALA A 4 -17.81 21.74 -48.49
N GLU A 5 -16.72 22.33 -47.97
CA GLU A 5 -15.58 21.58 -47.46
C GLU A 5 -15.95 20.88 -46.14
N PRO A 6 -15.43 19.67 -45.85
CA PRO A 6 -15.65 19.02 -44.57
C PRO A 6 -14.74 19.63 -43.47
N PRO A 7 -15.18 19.64 -42.20
CA PRO A 7 -14.43 20.28 -41.13
C PRO A 7 -13.22 19.41 -40.72
N GLU A 8 -12.08 20.07 -40.53
CA GLU A 8 -10.87 19.50 -39.94
C GLU A 8 -11.19 18.83 -38.59
N GLU A 9 -10.91 17.52 -38.53
CA GLU A 9 -10.96 16.73 -37.32
C GLU A 9 -9.80 17.15 -36.42
N VAL A 10 -10.08 18.03 -35.44
CA VAL A 10 -9.12 18.42 -34.39
C VAL A 10 -8.79 17.20 -33.56
N ALA A 11 -7.72 16.51 -33.93
CA ALA A 11 -7.14 15.42 -33.16
C ALA A 11 -6.69 15.95 -31.79
N VAL A 12 -7.51 15.73 -30.76
CA VAL A 12 -7.11 15.87 -29.36
C VAL A 12 -6.05 14.79 -29.08
N ARG A 13 -4.80 15.10 -29.40
CA ARG A 13 -3.64 14.37 -28.88
C ARG A 13 -3.62 14.56 -27.38
N SER A 14 -4.27 13.65 -26.66
CA SER A 14 -4.09 13.46 -25.24
C SER A 14 -2.60 13.16 -25.00
N ARG A 15 -1.84 14.18 -24.60
CA ARG A 15 -0.43 14.01 -24.23
C ARG A 15 -0.40 13.00 -23.08
N LEU A 16 0.11 11.81 -23.35
CA LEU A 16 0.47 10.87 -22.30
C LEU A 16 1.49 11.58 -21.40
N PRO A 17 1.25 11.68 -20.09
CA PRO A 17 2.15 12.41 -19.19
C PRO A 17 3.55 11.82 -19.28
N GLY A 18 4.53 12.73 -19.38
CA GLY A 18 5.93 12.38 -19.54
C GLY A 18 6.45 11.53 -18.38
N HIS A 19 7.59 10.88 -18.59
CA HIS A 19 8.27 10.12 -17.53
C HIS A 19 8.57 11.01 -16.29
N ASP A 20 8.81 12.30 -16.50
CA ASP A 20 9.10 13.26 -15.43
C ASP A 20 7.84 13.70 -14.66
N ASP A 21 6.70 13.84 -15.34
CA ASP A 21 5.40 14.09 -14.71
C ASP A 21 4.97 12.92 -13.82
N ARG A 22 5.27 11.69 -14.24
CA ARG A 22 5.05 10.47 -13.45
C ARG A 22 5.90 10.43 -12.17
N LYS A 23 7.16 10.88 -12.23
CA LYS A 23 8.03 10.99 -11.04
C LYS A 23 7.54 12.05 -10.07
N ARG A 24 7.15 13.23 -10.57
CA ARG A 24 6.58 14.32 -9.74
C ARG A 24 5.26 13.90 -9.07
N ALA A 25 4.37 13.22 -9.80
CA ALA A 25 3.15 12.67 -9.23
C ALA A 25 3.42 11.59 -8.16
N GLY A 26 4.40 10.72 -8.39
CA GLY A 26 4.83 9.71 -7.43
C GLY A 26 5.42 10.31 -6.15
N PHE A 27 6.26 11.34 -6.27
CA PHE A 27 6.84 12.05 -5.11
C PHE A 27 5.79 12.87 -4.35
N GLY A 28 4.80 13.44 -5.05
CA GLY A 28 3.65 14.09 -4.45
C GLY A 28 2.74 13.12 -3.68
N ALA A 29 2.49 11.93 -4.24
CA ALA A 29 1.74 10.87 -3.56
C ALA A 29 2.48 10.33 -2.32
N PHE A 30 3.81 10.19 -2.42
CA PHE A 30 4.67 9.83 -1.29
C PHE A 30 4.57 10.87 -0.15
N ARG A 31 4.74 12.16 -0.44
CA ARG A 31 4.62 13.23 0.57
C ARG A 31 3.24 13.29 1.19
N ARG A 32 2.17 13.10 0.40
CA ARG A 32 0.80 13.02 0.93
C ARG A 32 0.65 11.86 1.90
N ARG A 33 1.08 10.65 1.54
CA ARG A 33 0.98 9.48 2.43
C ARG A 33 1.75 9.63 3.74
N VAL A 34 2.95 10.23 3.71
CA VAL A 34 3.68 10.58 4.95
C VAL A 34 2.85 11.57 5.79
N GLY A 35 2.34 12.63 5.16
CA GLY A 35 1.53 13.65 5.83
C GLY A 35 0.26 13.07 6.44
N ASP A 36 -0.50 12.27 5.68
CA ASP A 36 -1.76 11.69 6.11
C ASP A 36 -1.58 10.77 7.33
N CYS A 37 -0.51 9.96 7.36
CA CYS A 37 -0.20 9.12 8.53
C CYS A 37 0.14 9.96 9.77
N ALA A 38 0.84 11.07 9.61
CA ALA A 38 1.20 11.94 10.73
C ALA A 38 0.00 12.73 11.30
N HIS A 39 -0.91 13.20 10.45
CA HIS A 39 -2.07 14.01 10.88
C HIS A 39 -3.25 13.16 11.34
N LEU A 40 -3.41 11.95 10.81
CA LEU A 40 -4.54 11.06 11.09
C LEU A 40 -4.18 9.91 12.04
N SER A 41 -2.98 9.91 12.64
CA SER A 41 -2.49 8.81 13.47
C SER A 41 -3.51 8.40 14.53
N ARG A 42 -4.07 9.37 15.27
CA ARG A 42 -4.98 9.11 16.39
C ARG A 42 -6.29 8.43 15.98
N SER A 43 -6.90 8.83 14.87
CA SER A 43 -8.15 8.21 14.38
C SER A 43 -7.89 6.88 13.69
N VAL A 44 -6.78 6.76 12.96
CA VAL A 44 -6.36 5.50 12.34
C VAL A 44 -6.09 4.46 13.40
N LEU A 45 -5.39 4.79 14.49
CA LEU A 45 -5.01 3.84 15.54
C LEU A 45 -6.19 3.27 16.35
N GLN A 46 -7.33 3.93 16.32
CA GLN A 46 -8.58 3.42 16.90
C GLN A 46 -9.24 2.33 16.04
N SER A 47 -8.89 2.23 14.74
CA SER A 47 -9.42 1.19 13.86
C SER A 47 -8.85 -0.20 14.21
N ARG A 48 -9.62 -1.23 13.84
CA ARG A 48 -9.29 -2.64 14.05
C ARG A 48 -9.40 -3.39 12.72
N PHE A 49 -8.66 -4.48 12.63
CA PHE A 49 -8.84 -5.46 11.58
C PHE A 49 -10.10 -6.27 11.89
N THR A 50 -11.11 -6.19 11.03
CA THR A 50 -12.44 -6.78 11.26
C THR A 50 -12.81 -7.86 10.26
N GLN A 51 -11.92 -8.17 9.32
CA GLN A 51 -12.17 -9.11 8.24
C GLN A 51 -12.13 -10.53 8.81
N THR A 52 -13.17 -11.29 8.51
CA THR A 52 -13.37 -12.66 8.99
C THR A 52 -13.45 -13.69 7.86
N SER A 53 -13.30 -13.26 6.62
CA SER A 53 -13.31 -14.15 5.46
C SER A 53 -12.19 -13.85 4.49
N VAL A 54 -11.83 -14.88 3.72
CA VAL A 54 -10.83 -14.80 2.66
C VAL A 54 -11.22 -13.77 1.61
N ASP A 55 -12.47 -13.80 1.14
CA ASP A 55 -12.94 -12.90 0.07
C ASP A 55 -12.82 -11.43 0.45
N GLN A 56 -13.07 -11.10 1.72
CA GLN A 56 -12.88 -9.75 2.23
C GLN A 56 -11.41 -9.35 2.23
N CYS A 57 -10.51 -10.26 2.60
CA CYS A 57 -9.07 -10.04 2.59
C CYS A 57 -8.48 -9.90 1.17
N LEU A 58 -9.13 -10.46 0.15
CA LEU A 58 -8.71 -10.36 -1.24
C LEU A 58 -8.95 -8.97 -1.86
N ASP A 59 -9.58 -8.03 -1.14
CA ASP A 59 -9.58 -6.63 -1.51
C ASP A 59 -8.24 -5.97 -1.12
N PRO A 60 -7.42 -5.47 -2.07
CA PRO A 60 -6.17 -4.79 -1.75
C PRO A 60 -6.35 -3.58 -0.82
N ALA A 61 -7.54 -2.97 -0.80
CA ALA A 61 -7.84 -1.86 0.10
C ALA A 61 -7.72 -2.25 1.58
N VAL A 62 -8.03 -3.51 1.94
CA VAL A 62 -7.88 -4.04 3.30
C VAL A 62 -6.42 -4.03 3.73
N ALA A 63 -5.54 -4.57 2.88
CA ALA A 63 -4.11 -4.58 3.16
C ALA A 63 -3.53 -3.15 3.19
N VAL A 64 -3.98 -2.25 2.30
CA VAL A 64 -3.59 -0.82 2.33
C VAL A 64 -3.99 -0.16 3.65
N ALA A 65 -5.20 -0.41 4.15
CA ALA A 65 -5.68 0.13 5.42
C ALA A 65 -4.88 -0.40 6.62
N ALA A 66 -4.59 -1.71 6.64
CA ALA A 66 -3.78 -2.32 7.69
C ALA A 66 -2.34 -1.78 7.70
N TYR A 67 -1.73 -1.58 6.52
CA TYR A 67 -0.42 -0.95 6.40
C TYR A 67 -0.42 0.51 6.85
N ARG A 68 -1.46 1.27 6.52
CA ARG A 68 -1.63 2.64 7.01
C ARG A 68 -1.67 2.68 8.53
N TRP A 69 -2.39 1.74 9.15
CA TRP A 69 -2.41 1.58 10.61
C TRP A 69 -1.02 1.24 11.16
N LEU A 70 -0.32 0.27 10.56
CA LEU A 70 1.01 -0.17 10.98
C LEU A 70 2.03 0.98 10.95
N VAL A 71 2.03 1.78 9.88
CA VAL A 71 2.90 2.94 9.75
C VAL A 71 2.58 3.97 10.84
N CYS A 72 1.31 4.30 11.08
CA CYS A 72 0.92 5.20 12.16
C CYS A 72 1.39 4.69 13.54
N PHE A 73 1.25 3.38 13.78
CA PHE A 73 1.65 2.76 15.04
C PHE A 73 3.16 2.84 15.26
N LEU A 74 3.94 2.50 14.22
CA LEU A 74 5.40 2.56 14.26
C LEU A 74 5.91 3.99 14.37
N LEU A 75 5.23 4.97 13.75
CA LEU A 75 5.54 6.39 13.90
C LEU A 75 5.35 6.85 15.36
N GLU A 76 4.20 6.53 15.97
CA GLU A 76 3.94 6.91 17.37
C GLU A 76 4.93 6.22 18.33
N LYS A 77 5.20 4.93 18.15
CA LYS A 77 6.21 4.22 18.95
C LYS A 77 7.61 4.80 18.80
N SER A 78 8.02 5.16 17.58
CA SER A 78 9.30 5.83 17.32
C SER A 78 9.38 7.17 18.06
N ARG A 79 8.32 7.97 17.98
CA ARG A 79 8.24 9.27 18.64
C ARG A 79 8.31 9.15 20.15
N THR A 80 7.49 8.29 20.75
CA THR A 80 7.50 8.06 22.21
C THR A 80 8.87 7.59 22.69
N ARG A 81 9.53 6.69 21.93
CA ARG A 81 10.88 6.22 22.29
C ARG A 81 11.91 7.34 22.24
N LEU A 82 11.84 8.21 21.22
CA LEU A 82 12.72 9.37 21.12
C LEU A 82 12.50 10.36 22.28
N GLU A 83 11.26 10.64 22.62
CA GLU A 83 10.89 11.50 23.76
C GLU A 83 11.39 10.92 25.10
N GLN A 84 11.30 9.60 25.28
CA GLN A 84 11.85 8.92 26.46
C GLN A 84 13.38 9.04 26.55
N LEU A 85 14.10 8.76 25.46
CA LEU A 85 15.58 8.83 25.46
C LEU A 85 16.10 10.25 25.72
N ARG A 86 15.37 11.26 25.25
CA ARG A 86 15.62 12.67 25.58
C ARG A 86 15.41 12.95 27.06
N ALA A 87 14.33 12.43 27.65
CA ALA A 87 14.05 12.58 29.07
C ALA A 87 15.09 11.87 29.96
N GLU A 88 15.67 10.77 29.48
CA GLU A 88 16.78 10.05 30.12
C GLU A 88 18.13 10.80 30.01
N GLY A 89 18.16 11.99 29.40
CA GLY A 89 19.34 12.84 29.31
C GLY A 89 20.35 12.43 28.23
N GLN A 90 19.94 11.56 27.29
CA GLN A 90 20.82 11.20 26.18
C GLN A 90 20.98 12.36 25.19
N ASP A 91 22.19 12.50 24.67
CA ASP A 91 22.48 13.46 23.60
C ASP A 91 21.63 13.17 22.35
N GLU A 92 21.26 14.22 21.60
CA GLU A 92 20.40 14.12 20.41
C GLU A 92 20.90 13.07 19.40
N PHE A 93 22.21 12.94 19.22
CA PHE A 93 22.78 11.95 18.30
C PHE A 93 22.57 10.53 18.81
N GLN A 94 22.82 10.29 20.09
CA GLN A 94 22.63 8.98 20.74
C GLN A 94 21.15 8.60 20.82
N ALA A 95 20.27 9.54 21.18
CA ALA A 95 18.83 9.31 21.24
C ALA A 95 18.27 8.92 19.86
N ARG A 96 18.72 9.59 18.79
CA ARG A 96 18.33 9.23 17.41
C ARG A 96 18.85 7.85 17.03
N ASN A 97 20.12 7.55 17.28
CA ASN A 97 20.71 6.26 16.95
C ASN A 97 20.02 5.10 17.71
N ASN A 98 19.81 5.27 19.01
CA ASN A 98 19.14 4.28 19.85
C ASN A 98 17.66 4.09 19.51
N SER A 99 16.98 5.15 19.06
CA SER A 99 15.61 5.03 18.51
C SER A 99 15.57 4.37 17.12
N GLN A 100 16.67 4.48 16.35
CA GLN A 100 16.77 4.00 14.97
C GLN A 100 16.83 2.47 14.87
N ALA A 101 17.60 1.84 15.77
CA ALA A 101 17.91 0.40 15.68
C ALA A 101 16.68 -0.51 15.73
N TYR A 102 15.60 -0.10 16.41
CA TYR A 102 14.40 -0.93 16.58
C TYR A 102 13.18 -0.45 15.80
N TYR A 103 12.90 0.86 15.79
CA TYR A 103 11.64 1.37 15.23
C TYR A 103 11.82 1.99 13.85
N CYS A 104 12.89 2.74 13.59
CA CYS A 104 13.05 3.40 12.29
C CYS A 104 13.29 2.42 11.15
N SER A 105 14.00 1.31 11.37
CA SER A 105 14.21 0.29 10.33
C SER A 105 12.90 -0.41 9.95
N SER A 106 12.16 -0.90 10.94
CA SER A 106 10.84 -1.51 10.75
C SER A 106 9.83 -0.53 10.14
N LEU A 107 9.85 0.73 10.59
CA LEU A 107 9.04 1.81 10.03
C LEU A 107 9.38 2.08 8.56
N ALA A 108 10.66 2.19 8.22
CA ALA A 108 11.09 2.44 6.84
C ALA A 108 10.63 1.32 5.90
N LEU A 109 10.80 0.06 6.31
CA LEU A 109 10.35 -1.10 5.54
C LEU A 109 8.82 -1.08 5.37
N ALA A 110 8.07 -0.95 6.47
CA ALA A 110 6.61 -0.91 6.42
C ALA A 110 6.08 0.26 5.58
N PHE A 111 6.78 1.41 5.60
CA PHE A 111 6.40 2.58 4.81
C PHE A 111 6.65 2.40 3.31
N ILE A 112 7.76 1.76 2.93
CA ILE A 112 8.04 1.41 1.54
C ILE A 112 6.98 0.42 1.03
N GLU A 113 6.69 -0.62 1.80
CA GLU A 113 5.67 -1.63 1.44
C GLU A 113 4.28 -0.99 1.32
N TYR A 114 3.87 -0.16 2.28
CA TYR A 114 2.64 0.64 2.20
C TYR A 114 2.59 1.49 0.93
N THR A 115 3.71 2.13 0.59
CA THR A 115 3.78 3.00 -0.60
C THR A 115 3.65 2.18 -1.88
N CYS A 116 4.37 1.07 -1.99
CA CYS A 116 4.30 0.16 -3.13
C CYS A 116 2.89 -0.40 -3.29
N LEU A 117 2.30 -0.91 -2.21
CA LEU A 117 0.96 -1.49 -2.21
C LEU A 117 -0.11 -0.46 -2.58
N GLY A 118 -0.09 0.72 -1.94
CA GLY A 118 -1.02 1.79 -2.25
C GLY A 118 -0.89 2.27 -3.70
N ARG A 119 0.33 2.32 -4.24
CA ARG A 119 0.53 2.71 -5.64
C ARG A 119 0.06 1.64 -6.60
N PHE A 120 0.28 0.37 -6.28
CA PHE A 120 -0.22 -0.74 -7.07
C PHE A 120 -1.75 -0.71 -7.09
N HIS A 121 -2.39 -0.57 -5.94
CA HIS A 121 -3.85 -0.47 -5.82
C HIS A 121 -4.44 0.66 -6.69
N GLU A 122 -3.86 1.87 -6.63
CA GLU A 122 -4.24 2.99 -7.50
C GLU A 122 -4.11 2.67 -8.99
N LEU A 123 -3.01 2.01 -9.39
CA LEU A 123 -2.77 1.65 -10.79
C LEU A 123 -3.77 0.62 -11.31
N VAL A 124 -4.18 -0.34 -10.47
CA VAL A 124 -5.21 -1.33 -10.86
C VAL A 124 -6.55 -0.65 -11.16
N GLN A 125 -6.89 0.40 -10.41
CA GLN A 125 -8.15 1.14 -10.58
C GLN A 125 -8.09 2.23 -11.66
N ASP A 126 -6.90 2.61 -12.14
CA ASP A 126 -6.72 3.64 -13.17
C ASP A 126 -7.45 3.25 -14.47
N GLN A 127 -8.20 4.20 -15.03
CA GLN A 127 -8.93 4.03 -16.28
C GLN A 127 -8.02 3.63 -17.45
N ARG A 128 -6.74 4.03 -17.41
CA ARG A 128 -5.72 3.70 -18.41
C ARG A 128 -5.30 2.23 -18.36
N THR A 129 -5.54 1.53 -17.25
CA THR A 129 -5.23 0.11 -17.12
C THR A 129 -6.27 -0.69 -17.90
N PRO A 130 -5.85 -1.54 -18.88
CA PRO A 130 -6.77 -2.32 -19.70
C PRO A 130 -7.72 -3.17 -18.86
N ALA A 131 -9.01 -3.12 -19.16
CA ALA A 131 -10.06 -3.79 -18.38
C ALA A 131 -9.82 -5.30 -18.23
N GLY A 132 -9.32 -5.96 -19.28
CA GLY A 132 -9.00 -7.39 -19.24
C GLY A 132 -7.84 -7.77 -18.32
N LEU A 133 -6.99 -6.82 -17.93
CA LEU A 133 -5.85 -7.07 -17.02
C LEU A 133 -6.18 -6.77 -15.57
N ARG A 134 -7.19 -5.93 -15.29
CA ARG A 134 -7.52 -5.49 -13.92
C ARG A 134 -7.79 -6.66 -12.97
N PRO A 135 -8.56 -7.72 -13.33
CA PRO A 135 -8.82 -8.82 -12.41
C PRO A 135 -7.54 -9.55 -11.97
N VAL A 136 -6.61 -9.77 -12.90
CA VAL A 136 -5.33 -10.45 -12.60
C VAL A 136 -4.42 -9.54 -11.77
N LEU A 137 -4.36 -8.25 -12.11
CA LEU A 137 -3.55 -7.30 -11.35
C LEU A 137 -4.09 -7.07 -9.94
N GLN A 138 -5.43 -7.06 -9.76
CA GLN A 138 -6.07 -6.97 -8.45
C GLN A 138 -5.71 -8.18 -7.58
N LYS A 139 -5.80 -9.38 -8.16
CA LYS A 139 -5.36 -10.63 -7.54
C LYS A 139 -3.89 -10.58 -7.09
N LEU A 140 -2.98 -10.11 -7.96
CA LEU A 140 -1.56 -9.95 -7.61
C LEU A 140 -1.33 -8.88 -6.54
N CYS A 141 -2.08 -7.78 -6.56
CA CYS A 141 -2.00 -6.72 -5.58
C CYS A 141 -2.46 -7.20 -4.20
N ALA A 142 -3.57 -7.96 -4.14
CA ALA A 142 -4.08 -8.57 -2.91
C ALA A 142 -3.08 -9.60 -2.36
N LEU A 143 -2.55 -10.45 -3.23
CA LEU A 143 -1.52 -11.43 -2.88
C LEU A 143 -0.29 -10.77 -2.25
N PHE A 144 0.26 -9.76 -2.93
CA PHE A 144 1.40 -9.00 -2.41
C PHE A 144 1.06 -8.35 -1.06
N GLY A 145 -0.10 -7.69 -0.96
CA GLY A 145 -0.54 -7.02 0.26
C GLY A 145 -0.66 -7.97 1.45
N LEU A 146 -1.37 -9.09 1.29
CA LEU A 146 -1.58 -10.08 2.36
C LEU A 146 -0.27 -10.81 2.72
N TRP A 147 0.53 -11.18 1.72
CA TRP A 147 1.84 -11.81 1.94
C TRP A 147 2.76 -10.91 2.76
N SER A 148 2.89 -9.65 2.36
CA SER A 148 3.75 -8.70 3.05
C SER A 148 3.20 -8.38 4.44
N LEU A 149 1.87 -8.25 4.59
CA LEU A 149 1.23 -8.00 5.87
C LEU A 149 1.43 -9.14 6.88
N SER A 150 1.44 -10.39 6.43
CA SER A 150 1.62 -11.56 7.32
C SER A 150 2.96 -11.51 8.07
N ARG A 151 3.98 -10.87 7.50
CA ARG A 151 5.28 -10.66 8.14
C ARG A 151 5.25 -9.65 9.29
N HIS A 152 4.25 -8.77 9.31
CA HIS A 152 4.06 -7.74 10.33
C HIS A 152 2.98 -8.10 11.35
N THR A 153 2.40 -9.30 11.26
CA THR A 153 1.33 -9.78 12.14
C THR A 153 1.67 -9.57 13.61
N GLY A 154 2.89 -9.92 14.05
CA GLY A 154 3.30 -9.73 15.45
C GLY A 154 3.17 -8.28 15.94
N THR A 155 3.54 -7.30 15.11
CA THR A 155 3.42 -5.88 15.44
C THR A 155 1.96 -5.40 15.43
N LEU A 156 1.14 -5.92 14.50
CA LEU A 156 -0.29 -5.61 14.42
C LEU A 156 -1.06 -6.10 15.66
N TYR A 157 -0.71 -7.28 16.17
CA TYR A 157 -1.23 -7.78 17.45
C TYR A 157 -0.69 -6.99 18.64
N GLN A 158 0.62 -6.69 18.66
CA GLN A 158 1.24 -5.94 19.76
C GLN A 158 0.59 -4.57 19.98
N GLY A 159 0.22 -3.87 18.92
CA GLY A 159 -0.48 -2.59 19.02
C GLY A 159 -2.00 -2.68 19.02
N GLY A 160 -2.55 -3.91 19.01
CA GLY A 160 -3.99 -4.16 19.16
C GLY A 160 -4.83 -3.86 17.92
N HIS A 161 -4.25 -3.79 16.72
CA HIS A 161 -5.04 -3.72 15.48
C HIS A 161 -5.76 -5.03 15.21
N MET A 162 -5.06 -6.14 15.42
CA MET A 162 -5.56 -7.50 15.31
C MET A 162 -5.76 -8.08 16.70
N SER A 163 -6.79 -8.89 16.85
CA SER A 163 -7.15 -9.56 18.10
C SER A 163 -7.86 -10.87 17.79
N GLY A 164 -7.71 -11.87 18.66
CA GLY A 164 -8.23 -13.22 18.43
C GLY A 164 -7.40 -14.01 17.41
N GLU A 165 -7.82 -15.22 17.10
CA GLU A 165 -7.08 -16.14 16.24
C GLU A 165 -7.39 -15.92 14.74
N GLU A 166 -8.63 -15.51 14.43
CA GLU A 166 -9.15 -15.33 13.06
C GLU A 166 -8.22 -14.53 12.12
N PRO A 167 -7.72 -13.32 12.46
CA PRO A 167 -6.85 -12.57 11.55
C PRO A 167 -5.52 -13.28 11.27
N ALA A 168 -4.96 -13.97 12.27
CA ALA A 168 -3.73 -14.71 12.11
C ALA A 168 -3.93 -15.95 11.24
N GLU A 169 -5.05 -16.68 11.39
CA GLU A 169 -5.36 -17.83 10.55
C GLU A 169 -5.55 -17.43 9.08
N LEU A 170 -6.27 -16.33 8.83
CA LEU A 170 -6.48 -15.77 7.50
C LEU A 170 -5.16 -15.38 6.80
N LEU A 171 -4.16 -14.92 7.56
CA LEU A 171 -2.87 -14.42 7.03
C LEU A 171 -1.74 -15.46 7.00
N GLN A 172 -1.69 -16.40 7.95
CA GLN A 172 -0.55 -17.32 8.10
C GLN A 172 -0.55 -18.44 7.06
N ARG A 173 -1.72 -18.95 6.67
CA ARG A 173 -1.83 -20.07 5.73
C ARG A 173 -3.10 -19.94 4.93
N PRO A 174 -3.08 -19.12 3.88
CA PRO A 174 -4.31 -18.91 3.19
C PRO A 174 -4.55 -20.14 2.33
N SER A 175 -5.56 -20.93 2.69
CA SER A 175 -6.04 -22.05 1.88
C SER A 175 -6.25 -21.63 0.42
N TRP A 176 -6.62 -20.36 0.22
CA TRP A 176 -6.71 -19.71 -1.08
C TRP A 176 -5.39 -19.56 -1.84
N TRP A 177 -4.21 -19.69 -1.22
CA TRP A 177 -2.92 -19.69 -1.97
C TRP A 177 -2.84 -20.87 -2.92
N LYS A 178 -3.38 -22.02 -2.51
CA LYS A 178 -3.50 -23.19 -3.39
C LYS A 178 -4.50 -22.92 -4.52
N GLU A 179 -5.64 -22.31 -4.22
CA GLU A 179 -6.63 -21.92 -5.23
C GLU A 179 -6.07 -20.88 -6.21
N PHE A 180 -5.30 -19.90 -5.72
CA PHE A 180 -4.64 -18.88 -6.50
C PHE A 180 -3.56 -19.45 -7.44
N CYS A 181 -2.74 -20.38 -6.94
CA CYS A 181 -1.77 -21.09 -7.77
C CYS A 181 -2.42 -22.06 -8.77
N SER A 182 -3.64 -22.52 -8.48
CA SER A 182 -4.39 -23.43 -9.36
C SER A 182 -5.02 -22.68 -10.53
N ASP A 183 -5.56 -21.47 -10.30
CA ASP A 183 -6.07 -20.55 -11.33
C ASP A 183 -4.94 -19.71 -11.95
N LYS A 184 -4.00 -20.38 -12.63
CA LYS A 184 -2.91 -19.69 -13.32
C LYS A 184 -3.50 -18.81 -14.44
N PRO A 185 -3.20 -17.50 -14.50
CA PRO A 185 -3.57 -16.70 -15.66
C PRO A 185 -2.93 -17.31 -16.91
N ALA A 186 -3.72 -17.44 -17.98
CA ALA A 186 -3.26 -18.07 -19.22
C ALA A 186 -1.93 -17.45 -19.70
N VAL A 187 -0.87 -18.27 -19.68
CA VAL A 187 0.48 -17.87 -20.08
C VAL A 187 0.44 -17.55 -21.57
N GLY A 188 0.52 -16.26 -21.91
CA GLY A 188 0.43 -15.76 -23.30
C GLY A 188 -0.60 -14.64 -23.54
N SER A 189 -1.47 -14.32 -22.56
CA SER A 189 -2.45 -13.22 -22.69
C SER A 189 -1.81 -11.81 -22.72
N LEU A 190 -0.63 -11.67 -22.11
CA LEU A 190 0.14 -10.42 -22.09
C LEU A 190 1.07 -10.35 -23.31
N ARG A 191 0.54 -10.12 -24.52
CA ARG A 191 1.38 -9.58 -25.60
C ARG A 191 1.70 -8.13 -25.25
N ALA A 192 2.95 -7.87 -24.84
CA ALA A 192 3.47 -6.51 -24.81
C ALA A 192 3.38 -5.95 -26.24
N LYS A 193 2.45 -5.01 -26.46
CA LYS A 193 2.53 -4.12 -27.61
C LYS A 193 3.61 -3.09 -27.28
N LEU A 194 4.86 -3.47 -27.53
CA LEU A 194 5.96 -2.53 -27.72
C LEU A 194 5.93 -2.06 -29.18
#